data_AF-G2J1F9-F1
#
_entry.id   AF-G2J1F9-F1
#
_cell.length_a   1.000
_cell.length_b   1.000
_cell.length_c   1.000
_cell.angle_alpha   90.00
_cell.angle_beta   90.00
_cell.angle_gamma   90.00
#
_symmetry.space_group_name_H-M   'P 1'
#
loop_
_entity.id
_entity.type
_entity.pdbx_description
1 polymer ?
#
loop_
_entity_poly.entity_id
_entity_poly.type
_entity_poly.pdbx_seq_one_letter_code
_entity_poly.pdbx_strand_id
1 'polypeptide(L)'
;MMSGLSADVADDFEQQLEAVCNGNAQCSMAHFSIIRVSGRDAQSFLQGQLSSDLREVSESRSQYSSYSNAKGRVLGNFLIWQFRGDYFLLVSADIDAALCRRLSMFVLRSEVKLEVLTEPWLLAGVKGGGR
;
A
#
# COMPACT_ATOMS: atom_id res chain seq x y z
N MET A 1 -41.95 -6.15 8.44
CA MET A 1 -41.53 -4.77 8.78
C MET A 1 -40.02 -4.66 8.55
N MET A 2 -39.59 -4.73 7.29
CA MET A 2 -38.18 -4.64 6.83
C MET A 2 -38.15 -3.93 5.46
N SER A 3 -38.74 -2.74 5.36
CA SER A 3 -38.83 -1.99 4.10
C SER A 3 -38.23 -0.58 4.17
N GLY A 4 -37.52 -0.26 5.26
CA GLY A 4 -36.91 1.07 5.46
C GLY A 4 -35.40 1.14 5.20
N LEU A 5 -34.69 0.01 5.10
CA LEU A 5 -33.22 0.03 5.02
C LEU A 5 -32.64 0.30 3.61
N SER A 6 -33.44 0.23 2.54
CA SER A 6 -32.88 0.29 1.17
C SER A 6 -32.78 1.69 0.58
N ALA A 7 -33.60 2.64 1.04
CA ALA A 7 -33.57 4.03 0.55
C ALA A 7 -32.43 4.81 1.23
N ASP A 8 -32.31 4.70 2.56
CA ASP A 8 -31.30 5.42 3.34
C ASP A 8 -29.85 5.04 2.97
N VAL A 9 -29.60 3.78 2.60
CA VAL A 9 -28.28 3.30 2.16
C VAL A 9 -27.95 3.77 0.73
N ALA A 10 -28.96 3.85 -0.14
CA ALA A 10 -28.78 4.37 -1.49
C ALA A 10 -28.48 5.88 -1.46
N ASP A 11 -29.20 6.62 -0.61
CA ASP A 11 -28.99 8.06 -0.40
C ASP A 11 -27.60 8.37 0.21
N ASP A 12 -27.09 7.53 1.12
CA ASP A 12 -25.72 7.63 1.66
C ASP A 12 -24.66 7.35 0.58
N PHE A 13 -24.85 6.31 -0.24
CA PHE A 13 -23.93 5.98 -1.33
C PHE A 13 -23.85 7.07 -2.40
N GLU A 14 -24.99 7.62 -2.82
CA GLU A 14 -25.03 8.73 -3.79
C GLU A 14 -24.34 9.98 -3.24
N GLN A 15 -24.53 10.31 -1.96
CA GLN A 15 -23.82 11.40 -1.29
C GLN A 15 -22.30 11.15 -1.21
N GLN A 16 -21.87 9.94 -0.88
CA GLN A 16 -20.45 9.57 -0.86
C GLN A 16 -19.83 9.66 -2.26
N LEU A 17 -20.53 9.20 -3.28
CA LEU A 17 -20.08 9.26 -4.67
C LEU A 17 -19.95 10.72 -5.14
N GLU A 18 -20.94 11.56 -4.85
CA GLU A 18 -20.90 12.99 -5.18
C GLU A 18 -19.75 13.70 -4.46
N ALA A 19 -19.49 13.37 -3.19
CA ALA A 19 -18.36 13.89 -2.44
C ALA A 19 -17.02 13.48 -3.07
N VAL A 20 -16.87 12.23 -3.52
CA VAL A 20 -15.67 11.73 -4.21
C VAL A 20 -15.50 12.41 -5.57
N CYS A 21 -16.57 12.61 -6.34
CA CYS A 21 -16.49 13.22 -7.67
C CYS A 21 -16.24 14.73 -7.59
N ASN A 22 -17.11 15.46 -6.87
CA ASN A 22 -17.21 16.91 -6.96
C ASN A 22 -16.87 17.63 -5.65
N GLY A 23 -16.79 16.92 -4.53
CA GLY A 23 -16.53 17.50 -3.21
C GLY A 23 -15.18 17.12 -2.61
N ASN A 24 -15.18 17.12 -1.28
CA ASN A 24 -14.11 16.57 -0.45
C ASN A 24 -14.60 15.23 0.12
N ALA A 25 -13.73 14.23 0.13
CA ALA A 25 -14.02 12.91 0.67
C ALA A 25 -12.89 12.47 1.59
N GLN A 26 -13.24 11.73 2.62
CA GLN A 26 -12.30 11.04 3.49
C GLN A 26 -12.74 9.59 3.65
N CYS A 27 -11.78 8.67 3.73
CA CYS A 27 -12.08 7.26 3.99
C CYS A 27 -11.04 6.65 4.92
N SER A 28 -11.49 5.69 5.74
CA SER A 28 -10.58 4.81 6.45
C SER A 28 -9.95 3.83 5.45
N MET A 29 -8.64 3.67 5.53
CA MET A 29 -7.90 2.71 4.70
C MET A 29 -7.52 1.47 5.50
N ALA A 30 -8.39 1.02 6.42
CA ALA A 30 -8.16 -0.14 7.29
C ALA A 30 -7.98 -1.48 6.54
N HIS A 31 -8.33 -1.54 5.26
CA HIS A 31 -8.10 -2.70 4.39
C HIS A 31 -6.68 -2.74 3.79
N PHE A 32 -5.87 -1.72 4.06
CA PHE A 32 -4.45 -1.69 3.71
C PHE A 32 -3.60 -1.88 4.96
N SER A 33 -2.39 -2.39 4.75
CA SER A 33 -1.31 -2.41 5.73
C SER A 33 0.00 -1.96 5.10
N ILE A 34 1.02 -1.78 5.93
CA ILE A 34 2.33 -1.32 5.51
C ILE A 34 3.36 -2.42 5.79
N ILE A 35 4.17 -2.75 4.78
CA ILE A 35 5.43 -3.48 4.97
C ILE A 35 6.57 -2.46 4.96
N ARG A 36 7.35 -2.40 6.05
CA ARG A 36 8.60 -1.63 6.10
C ARG A 36 9.76 -2.51 5.64
N VAL A 37 10.61 -1.97 4.79
CA VAL A 37 11.85 -2.58 4.30
C VAL A 37 13.01 -1.65 4.64
N SER A 38 13.83 -2.08 5.59
CA SER A 38 14.93 -1.28 6.17
C SER A 38 16.28 -1.95 5.98
N GLY A 39 17.37 -1.19 5.98
CA GLY A 39 18.75 -1.68 5.92
C GLY A 39 19.52 -1.18 4.71
N ARG A 40 20.86 -1.21 4.77
CA ARG A 40 21.74 -0.58 3.76
C ARG A 40 21.56 -1.13 2.35
N ASP A 41 21.14 -2.40 2.21
CA ASP A 41 21.01 -3.08 0.92
C ASP A 41 19.55 -3.03 0.38
N ALA A 42 18.64 -2.30 1.05
CA ALA A 42 17.20 -2.33 0.76
C ALA A 42 16.86 -1.94 -0.69
N GLN A 43 17.47 -0.88 -1.21
CA GLN A 43 17.23 -0.44 -2.59
C GLN A 43 17.65 -1.50 -3.60
N SER A 44 18.88 -2.01 -3.51
CA SER A 44 19.40 -3.04 -4.41
C SER A 44 18.61 -4.35 -4.31
N PHE A 45 18.21 -4.72 -3.09
CA PHE A 45 17.38 -5.88 -2.85
C PHE A 45 16.02 -5.73 -3.55
N LEU A 46 15.29 -4.64 -3.29
CA LEU A 46 13.99 -4.37 -3.91
C LEU A 46 14.09 -4.23 -5.43
N GLN A 47 15.15 -3.59 -5.94
CA GLN A 47 15.41 -3.48 -7.37
C GLN A 47 15.50 -4.84 -8.07
N GLY A 48 16.01 -5.86 -7.38
CA GLY A 48 16.10 -7.23 -7.90
C GLY A 48 14.84 -8.09 -7.70
N GLN A 49 13.90 -7.65 -6.86
CA GLN A 49 12.65 -8.39 -6.61
C GLN A 49 11.45 -7.82 -7.37
N LEU A 50 11.42 -6.50 -7.61
CA LEU A 50 10.26 -5.79 -8.10
C LEU A 50 10.34 -5.49 -9.60
N SER A 51 9.18 -5.28 -10.23
CA SER A 51 9.07 -5.01 -11.67
C SER A 51 9.36 -3.56 -12.09
N SER A 52 9.62 -2.67 -11.13
CA SER A 52 9.81 -1.22 -11.33
C SER A 52 11.24 -0.77 -11.05
N ASP A 53 11.62 0.42 -11.53
CA ASP A 53 12.89 1.06 -11.18
C ASP A 53 12.80 1.72 -9.78
N LEU A 54 13.57 1.23 -8.82
CA LEU A 54 13.59 1.73 -7.44
C LEU A 54 14.44 3.00 -7.28
N ARG A 55 15.26 3.35 -8.28
CA ARG A 55 16.04 4.61 -8.27
C ARG A 55 15.14 5.84 -8.39
N GLU A 56 13.92 5.65 -8.91
CA GLU A 56 12.91 6.69 -9.09
C GLU A 56 12.08 6.94 -7.83
N VAL A 57 12.20 6.08 -6.82
CA VAL A 57 11.46 6.17 -5.55
C VAL A 57 12.26 7.00 -4.55
N SER A 58 11.62 8.02 -3.99
CA SER A 58 12.24 8.91 -3.00
C SER A 58 11.22 9.36 -1.95
N GLU A 59 11.65 10.18 -0.99
CA GLU A 59 10.74 10.79 0.00
C GLU A 59 9.72 11.73 -0.64
N SER A 60 10.00 12.26 -1.84
CA SER A 60 9.09 13.15 -2.58
C SER A 60 8.36 12.45 -3.72
N ARG A 61 8.63 11.16 -3.96
CA ARG A 61 8.06 10.43 -5.09
C ARG A 61 7.76 8.98 -4.73
N SER A 62 6.47 8.70 -4.65
CA SER A 62 5.95 7.34 -4.61
C SER A 62 5.73 6.80 -6.02
N GLN A 63 5.65 5.47 -6.14
CA GLN A 63 5.23 4.82 -7.39
C GLN A 63 4.48 3.54 -7.12
N TYR A 64 3.70 3.08 -8.10
CA TYR A 64 3.16 1.73 -8.09
C TYR A 64 4.22 0.72 -8.53
N SER A 65 4.25 -0.43 -7.85
CA SER A 65 5.11 -1.55 -8.20
C SER A 65 4.38 -2.88 -8.01
N SER A 66 5.00 -3.94 -8.49
CA SER A 66 4.51 -5.31 -8.29
C SER A 66 5.65 -6.29 -8.02
N TYR A 67 5.31 -7.32 -7.26
CA TYR A 67 6.14 -8.49 -7.06
C TYR A 67 5.49 -9.69 -7.77
N SER A 68 6.30 -10.37 -8.58
CA SER A 68 5.86 -11.51 -9.39
C SER A 68 6.70 -12.75 -9.09
N ASN A 69 6.14 -13.92 -9.33
CA ASN A 69 6.94 -15.14 -9.33
C ASN A 69 7.78 -15.28 -10.61
N ALA A 70 8.66 -16.29 -10.65
CA ALA A 70 9.51 -16.56 -11.81
C ALA A 70 8.77 -16.89 -13.12
N LYS A 71 7.45 -17.17 -13.05
CA LYS A 71 6.58 -17.37 -14.23
C LYS A 71 5.85 -16.08 -14.64
N GLY A 72 6.19 -14.94 -14.04
CA GLY A 72 5.55 -13.65 -14.30
C GLY A 72 4.16 -13.48 -13.69
N ARG A 73 3.67 -14.40 -12.85
CA ARG A 73 2.38 -14.21 -12.17
C ARG A 73 2.56 -13.24 -11.01
N VAL A 74 1.74 -12.19 -11.00
CA VAL A 74 1.71 -11.19 -9.93
C VAL A 74 1.25 -11.86 -8.64
N LEU A 75 2.03 -11.68 -7.59
CA LEU A 75 1.73 -12.13 -6.23
C LEU A 75 1.26 -10.98 -5.34
N GLY A 76 1.59 -9.74 -5.71
CA GLY A 76 1.09 -8.54 -5.07
C GLY A 76 1.50 -7.29 -5.85
N ASN A 77 0.66 -6.26 -5.78
CA ASN A 77 0.96 -4.90 -6.20
C ASN A 77 0.77 -3.95 -5.02
N PHE A 78 1.44 -2.81 -5.06
CA PHE A 78 1.47 -1.88 -3.95
C PHE A 78 1.96 -0.51 -4.39
N LEU A 79 1.66 0.50 -3.58
CA LEU A 79 2.32 1.80 -3.63
C LEU A 79 3.59 1.72 -2.79
N ILE A 80 4.73 2.16 -3.33
CA ILE A 80 6.01 2.21 -2.63
C ILE A 80 6.53 3.64 -2.55
N TRP A 81 7.07 4.01 -1.40
CA TRP A 81 7.75 5.30 -1.16
C TRP A 81 8.91 5.13 -0.17
N GLN A 82 9.73 6.17 -0.04
CA GLN A 82 10.77 6.23 0.96
C GLN A 82 10.37 7.15 2.13
N PHE A 83 10.77 6.80 3.34
CA PHE A 83 10.64 7.68 4.50
C PHE A 83 11.74 7.39 5.51
N ARG A 84 12.53 8.42 5.88
CA ARG A 84 13.60 8.31 6.89
C ARG A 84 14.62 7.20 6.58
N GLY A 85 14.98 7.07 5.30
CA GLY A 85 15.97 6.08 4.82
C GLY A 85 15.42 4.67 4.57
N ASP A 86 14.20 4.37 4.98
CA ASP A 86 13.56 3.05 4.75
C ASP A 86 12.54 3.12 3.60
N TYR A 87 12.22 1.96 3.01
CA TYR A 87 11.14 1.81 2.05
C TYR A 87 9.87 1.30 2.71
N PHE A 88 8.73 1.78 2.22
CA PHE A 88 7.41 1.45 2.73
C PHE A 88 6.52 0.99 1.58
N LEU A 89 5.86 -0.15 1.75
CA LEU A 89 4.96 -0.74 0.76
C LEU A 89 3.55 -0.75 1.35
N LEU A 90 2.64 0.03 0.78
CA LEU A 90 1.21 0.00 1.10
C LEU A 90 0.55 -1.12 0.30
N VAL A 91 0.14 -2.18 0.99
CA VAL A 91 -0.35 -3.44 0.43
C VAL A 91 -1.75 -3.73 0.98
N SER A 92 -2.53 -4.55 0.28
CA SER A 92 -3.78 -5.07 0.83
C SER A 92 -3.47 -5.90 2.08
N ALA A 93 -4.21 -5.67 3.17
CA ALA A 93 -3.95 -6.28 4.48
C ALA A 93 -4.15 -7.80 4.49
N ASP A 94 -4.91 -8.35 3.53
CA ASP A 94 -5.13 -9.79 3.38
C ASP A 94 -3.94 -10.55 2.76
N ILE A 95 -2.98 -9.85 2.14
CA ILE A 95 -1.80 -10.44 1.50
C ILE A 95 -0.47 -10.07 2.16
N ASP A 96 -0.46 -9.19 3.14
CA ASP A 96 0.75 -8.57 3.69
C ASP A 96 1.76 -9.56 4.27
N ALA A 97 1.30 -10.48 5.11
CA ALA A 97 2.11 -11.49 5.77
C ALA A 97 2.65 -12.49 4.75
N ALA A 98 1.84 -12.86 3.76
CA ALA A 98 2.24 -13.76 2.68
C ALA A 98 3.32 -13.10 1.80
N LEU A 99 3.13 -11.84 1.43
CA LEU A 99 4.07 -11.07 0.62
C LEU A 99 5.37 -10.80 1.37
N CYS A 100 5.29 -10.38 2.63
CA CYS A 100 6.44 -10.13 3.51
C CYS A 100 7.26 -11.40 3.70
N ARG A 101 6.62 -12.54 3.99
CA ARG A 101 7.28 -13.84 4.09
C ARG A 101 7.95 -14.24 2.77
N ARG A 102 7.29 -13.98 1.64
CA ARG A 102 7.80 -14.33 0.32
C ARG A 102 9.04 -13.54 -0.04
N LEU A 103 9.02 -12.22 0.14
CA LEU A 103 10.18 -11.35 -0.05
C LEU A 103 11.31 -11.71 0.92
N SER A 104 10.99 -11.99 2.18
CA SER A 104 11.97 -12.38 3.21
C SER A 104 12.81 -13.61 2.85
N MET A 105 12.30 -14.54 2.03
CA MET A 105 13.09 -15.70 1.56
C MET A 105 14.30 -15.33 0.69
N PHE A 106 14.32 -14.12 0.13
CA PHE A 106 15.39 -13.67 -0.77
C PHE A 106 16.40 -12.75 -0.08
N VAL A 107 16.22 -12.44 1.21
CA VAL A 107 17.10 -11.51 1.94
C VAL A 107 18.54 -12.03 2.03
N LEU A 108 18.75 -13.34 2.17
CA LEU A 108 20.07 -13.99 2.19
C LEU A 108 21.14 -13.17 2.94
N ARG A 109 22.28 -12.87 2.31
CA ARG A 109 23.40 -12.11 2.91
C ARG A 109 23.20 -10.58 2.84
N SER A 110 22.06 -10.13 2.34
CA SER A 110 21.74 -8.70 2.25
C SER A 110 21.39 -8.18 3.63
N GLU A 111 21.92 -7.02 3.99
CA GLU A 111 21.55 -6.32 5.22
C GLU A 111 20.21 -5.61 5.00
N VAL A 112 19.13 -6.41 5.05
CA VAL A 112 17.74 -6.00 4.84
C VAL A 112 16.85 -6.66 5.89
N LYS A 113 15.89 -5.91 6.43
CA LYS A 113 14.83 -6.40 7.30
C LYS A 113 13.49 -6.01 6.70
N LEU A 114 12.55 -6.96 6.64
CA LEU A 114 11.17 -6.72 6.27
C LEU A 114 10.27 -6.97 7.48
N GLU A 115 9.30 -6.09 7.71
CA GLU A 115 8.30 -6.25 8.77
C GLU A 115 6.96 -5.68 8.35
N VAL A 116 5.88 -6.38 8.68
CA VAL A 116 4.52 -5.83 8.61
C VAL A 116 4.35 -4.93 9.83
N LEU A 117 3.97 -3.68 9.64
CA LEU A 117 3.72 -2.74 10.73
C LEU A 117 2.33 -3.00 11.33
N THR A 118 2.27 -3.27 12.63
CA THR A 118 1.02 -3.63 13.33
C THR A 118 0.47 -2.51 14.23
N GLU A 119 1.25 -1.47 14.58
CA GLU A 119 0.89 -0.37 15.52
C GLU A 119 1.79 0.87 15.29
N PRO A 120 1.39 2.15 15.55
CA PRO A 120 0.07 2.78 15.54
C PRO A 120 -0.07 3.67 14.28
N TRP A 121 0.08 3.09 13.10
CA TRP A 121 -0.13 3.85 11.86
C TRP A 121 -1.61 3.83 11.50
N LEU A 122 -2.23 5.02 11.47
CA LEU A 122 -3.58 5.20 10.95
C LEU A 122 -3.48 5.61 9.48
N LEU A 123 -4.10 4.82 8.61
CA LEU A 123 -4.20 5.10 7.19
C LEU A 123 -5.55 5.75 6.88
N ALA A 124 -5.51 6.93 6.28
CA ALA A 124 -6.67 7.65 5.82
C ALA A 124 -6.47 8.12 4.38
N GLY A 125 -7.49 7.94 3.55
CA GLY A 125 -7.56 8.54 2.23
C GLY A 125 -8.27 9.88 2.34
N VAL A 126 -7.72 10.91 1.70
CA VAL A 126 -8.36 12.22 1.60
C VAL A 126 -8.33 12.65 0.14
N LYS A 127 -9.49 13.07 -0.37
CA LYS A 127 -9.64 13.72 -1.67
C LYS A 127 -10.24 15.09 -1.44
N GLY A 128 -9.69 16.10 -2.10
CA GLY A 128 -10.21 17.46 -2.05
C GLY A 128 -9.34 18.40 -2.87
N GLY A 129 -9.91 19.54 -3.24
CA GLY A 129 -9.13 20.62 -3.82
C GLY A 129 -8.30 21.28 -2.72
N GLY A 130 -7.00 20.99 -2.67
CA GLY A 130 -6.08 21.68 -1.77
C GLY A 130 -6.17 23.18 -2.01
N ARG A 131 -6.75 23.90 -1.05
CA ARG A 131 -6.56 25.34 -0.89
C ARG A 131 -5.84 25.55 0.43
#